data_AF-A0A967A5V5-F1
#
_entry.id   AF-A0A967A5V5-F1
#
_cell.length_a   1.000
_cell.length_b   1.000
_cell.length_c   1.000
_cell.angle_alpha   90.00
_cell.angle_beta   90.00
_cell.angle_gamma   90.00
#
_symmetry.space_group_name_H-M   'P 1'
#
loop_
_entity.id
_entity.type
_entity.pdbx_description
1 polymer ?
#
loop_
_entity_poly.entity_id
_entity_poly.type
_entity_poly.pdbx_seq_one_letter_code
_entity_poly.pdbx_strand_id
1 'polypeptide(L)'
;KDGIIMNLLAAEMMARTGRDPSELYRDLTKELGEPVYERIDAPATPEQKTILSKLSPDQVKAKELAGDKIVSMITKAPANGAAIGGLKVLTEHGWFAARPSGTEDVYKLYAESFKGKEHLQMIQEEARAIVSSALASAP
;
A
#
# COMPACT_ATOMS: atom_id res chain seq x y z
N LYS A 1 17.40 12.41 -1.44
CA LYS A 1 16.21 13.22 -1.09
C LYS A 1 16.72 14.59 -0.68
N ASP A 2 16.13 15.67 -1.16
CA ASP A 2 16.50 17.03 -0.77
C ASP A 2 15.26 17.71 -0.16
N GLY A 3 15.32 18.03 1.13
CA GLY A 3 14.19 18.64 1.86
C GLY A 3 14.12 20.15 1.71
N ILE A 4 15.24 20.81 1.40
CA ILE A 4 15.29 22.27 1.25
C ILE A 4 14.49 22.67 0.02
N ILE A 5 14.71 21.99 -1.11
CA ILE A 5 13.97 22.28 -2.34
C ILE A 5 12.48 21.98 -2.20
N MET A 6 12.07 20.97 -1.42
CA MET A 6 10.65 20.66 -1.20
C MET A 6 9.95 21.74 -0.36
N ASN A 7 10.66 22.32 0.61
CA ASN A 7 10.14 23.46 1.38
C ASN A 7 10.04 24.72 0.51
N LEU A 8 11.05 24.98 -0.34
CA LEU A 8 11.02 26.09 -1.28
C LEU A 8 9.91 25.92 -2.33
N LEU A 9 9.63 24.70 -2.78
CA LEU A 9 8.50 24.41 -3.66
C LEU A 9 7.16 24.72 -3.00
N ALA A 10 6.97 24.37 -1.72
CA ALA A 10 5.76 24.72 -0.99
C ALA A 10 5.58 26.26 -0.90
N ALA A 11 6.68 27.00 -0.70
CA ALA A 11 6.66 28.45 -0.73
C ALA A 11 6.34 29.01 -2.12
N GLU A 12 6.89 28.41 -3.19
CA GLU A 12 6.58 28.77 -4.57
C GLU A 12 5.10 28.52 -4.91
N MET A 13 4.55 27.37 -4.53
CA MET A 13 3.13 27.05 -4.71
C MET A 13 2.24 28.13 -4.08
N MET A 14 2.56 28.54 -2.86
CA MET A 14 1.85 29.62 -2.17
C MET A 14 2.02 30.97 -2.87
N ALA A 15 3.24 31.33 -3.25
CA ALA A 15 3.52 32.59 -3.95
C ALA A 15 2.82 32.68 -5.32
N ARG A 16 2.69 31.56 -6.05
CA ARG A 16 2.10 31.51 -7.40
C ARG A 16 0.59 31.39 -7.39
N THR A 17 0.02 30.70 -6.41
CA THR A 17 -1.42 30.42 -6.36
C THR A 17 -2.18 31.25 -5.33
N GLY A 18 -1.48 31.88 -4.39
CA GLY A 18 -2.07 32.56 -3.23
C GLY A 18 -2.64 31.62 -2.18
N ARG A 19 -2.39 30.31 -2.28
CA ARG A 19 -3.01 29.26 -1.48
C ARG A 19 -1.98 28.32 -0.89
N ASP A 20 -2.23 27.82 0.31
CA ASP A 20 -1.34 26.86 0.95
C ASP A 20 -1.46 25.45 0.30
N PRO A 21 -0.40 24.62 0.31
CA PRO A 21 -0.47 23.29 -0.30
C PRO A 21 -1.59 22.38 0.23
N SER A 22 -2.04 22.56 1.48
CA SER A 22 -3.17 21.79 2.04
C SER A 22 -4.52 22.22 1.44
N GLU A 23 -4.68 23.49 1.05
CA GLU A 23 -5.84 23.96 0.29
C GLU A 23 -5.90 23.32 -1.09
N LEU A 24 -4.75 23.25 -1.77
CA LEU A 24 -4.65 22.60 -3.08
C LEU A 24 -4.93 21.10 -2.97
N TYR A 25 -4.44 20.44 -1.92
CA TYR A 25 -4.78 19.05 -1.64
C TYR A 25 -6.27 18.84 -1.41
N ARG A 26 -6.94 19.73 -0.67
CA ARG A 26 -8.40 19.67 -0.45
C ARG A 26 -9.21 19.77 -1.74
N ASP A 27 -8.70 20.43 -2.78
CA ASP A 27 -9.39 20.45 -4.07
C ASP A 27 -9.18 19.14 -4.83
N LEU A 28 -7.98 18.56 -4.78
CA LEU A 28 -7.73 17.23 -5.34
C LEU A 28 -8.64 16.18 -4.69
N THR A 29 -8.83 16.22 -3.37
CA THR A 29 -9.70 15.23 -2.69
C THR A 29 -11.18 15.44 -2.97
N LYS A 30 -11.62 16.66 -3.27
CA LYS A 30 -12.99 16.90 -3.75
C LYS A 30 -13.21 16.32 -5.15
N GLU A 31 -12.21 16.41 -6.03
CA GLU A 31 -12.32 15.96 -7.42
C GLU A 31 -12.12 14.44 -7.56
N LEU A 32 -11.13 13.90 -6.85
CA LEU A 32 -10.62 12.53 -7.05
C LEU A 32 -10.97 11.58 -5.90
N GLY A 33 -11.61 12.08 -4.84
CA GLY A 33 -11.90 11.35 -3.61
C GLY A 33 -10.81 11.52 -2.54
N GLU A 34 -11.21 11.41 -1.27
CA GLU A 34 -10.32 11.55 -0.12
C GLU A 34 -9.79 10.19 0.34
N PRO A 35 -8.48 9.90 0.18
CA PRO A 35 -7.91 8.65 0.64
C PRO A 35 -7.66 8.68 2.15
N VAL A 36 -7.84 7.53 2.79
CA VAL A 36 -7.32 7.24 4.13
C VAL A 36 -6.23 6.18 4.02
N TYR A 37 -5.13 6.41 4.73
CA TYR A 37 -3.92 5.61 4.63
C TYR A 37 -3.41 5.22 6.01
N GLU A 38 -3.02 3.96 6.18
CA GLU A 38 -2.34 3.49 7.38
C GLU A 38 -1.24 2.47 7.06
N ARG A 39 -0.26 2.40 7.96
CA ARG A 39 0.73 1.33 8.00
C ARG A 39 0.62 0.62 9.34
N ILE A 40 0.55 -0.70 9.28
CA ILE A 40 0.62 -1.56 10.44
C ILE A 40 1.73 -2.59 10.28
N ASP A 41 2.24 -3.08 11.40
CA ASP A 41 3.24 -4.12 11.44
C ASP A 41 2.60 -5.39 12.00
N ALA A 42 2.93 -6.55 11.41
CA ALA A 42 2.41 -7.84 11.81
C ALA A 42 3.55 -8.84 12.00
N PRO A 43 3.50 -9.71 13.02
CA PRO A 43 4.59 -10.64 13.32
C PRO A 43 4.83 -11.59 12.14
N ALA A 44 6.10 -11.87 11.86
CA ALA A 44 6.49 -12.89 10.90
C ALA A 44 7.85 -13.49 11.24
N THR A 45 7.93 -14.82 11.21
CA THR A 45 9.20 -15.54 11.39
C THR A 45 10.17 -15.25 10.24
N PRO A 46 11.48 -15.49 10.42
CA PRO A 46 12.46 -15.37 9.33
C PRO A 46 12.10 -16.16 8.07
N GLU A 47 11.51 -17.35 8.24
CA GLU A 47 11.04 -18.20 7.14
C GLU A 47 9.87 -17.54 6.41
N GLN A 48 8.87 -17.05 7.15
CA GLN A 48 7.73 -16.33 6.59
C GLN A 48 8.16 -15.06 5.84
N LYS A 49 9.15 -14.32 6.37
CA LYS A 49 9.73 -13.15 5.70
C LYS A 49 10.40 -13.53 4.39
N THR A 50 11.12 -14.65 4.37
CA THR A 50 11.77 -15.18 3.16
C THR A 50 10.72 -15.55 2.10
N ILE A 51 9.66 -16.24 2.49
CA ILE A 51 8.55 -16.61 1.60
C ILE A 51 7.89 -15.34 1.05
N LEU A 52 7.53 -14.38 1.91
CA LEU A 52 6.89 -13.12 1.51
C LEU A 52 7.75 -12.36 0.47
N SER A 53 9.07 -12.34 0.65
CA SER A 53 9.98 -11.66 -0.28
C SER A 53 9.98 -12.25 -1.70
N LYS A 54 9.57 -13.51 -1.84
CA LYS A 54 9.58 -14.30 -3.10
C LYS A 54 8.18 -14.66 -3.59
N LEU A 55 7.14 -14.09 -2.97
CA LEU A 55 5.77 -14.43 -3.29
C LEU A 55 5.48 -14.19 -4.78
N SER A 56 4.68 -15.07 -5.38
CA SER A 56 4.10 -14.91 -6.72
C SER A 56 2.60 -14.59 -6.62
N PRO A 57 2.02 -13.77 -7.53
CA PRO A 57 0.58 -13.59 -7.63
C PRO A 57 -0.21 -14.91 -7.71
N ASP A 58 0.36 -15.96 -8.31
CA ASP A 58 -0.30 -17.27 -8.47
C ASP A 58 -0.58 -17.98 -7.13
N GLN A 59 0.12 -17.60 -6.07
CA GLN A 59 -0.08 -18.13 -4.71
C GLN A 59 -1.27 -17.46 -4.00
N VAL A 60 -1.85 -16.41 -4.58
CA VAL A 60 -2.98 -15.67 -4.00
C VAL A 60 -4.27 -16.10 -4.68
N LYS A 61 -5.13 -16.79 -3.93
CA LYS A 61 -6.43 -17.29 -4.44
C LYS A 61 -7.55 -16.26 -4.40
N ALA A 62 -7.41 -15.22 -3.58
CA ALA A 62 -8.41 -14.17 -3.42
C ALA A 62 -8.74 -13.51 -4.76
N LYS A 63 -10.03 -13.22 -4.98
CA LYS A 63 -10.54 -12.52 -6.17
C LYS A 63 -11.09 -11.14 -5.84
N GLU A 64 -11.32 -10.89 -4.55
CA GLU A 64 -11.86 -9.65 -4.01
C GLU A 64 -11.01 -9.22 -2.81
N LEU A 65 -11.06 -7.93 -2.51
CA LEU A 65 -10.46 -7.30 -1.34
C LEU A 65 -11.45 -6.24 -0.85
N ALA A 66 -11.95 -6.40 0.39
CA ALA A 66 -12.93 -5.53 1.03
C ALA A 66 -14.22 -5.34 0.20
N GLY A 67 -14.66 -6.41 -0.48
CA GLY A 67 -15.83 -6.42 -1.35
C GLY A 67 -15.63 -5.84 -2.75
N ASP A 68 -14.44 -5.36 -3.08
CA ASP A 68 -14.09 -4.92 -4.44
C ASP A 68 -13.28 -6.00 -5.18
N LYS A 69 -13.55 -6.17 -6.47
CA LYS A 69 -12.78 -7.07 -7.33
C LYS A 69 -11.31 -6.67 -7.38
N ILE A 70 -10.41 -7.64 -7.22
CA ILE A 70 -8.98 -7.43 -7.41
C ILE A 70 -8.71 -7.23 -8.90
N VAL A 71 -8.15 -6.08 -9.25
CA VAL A 71 -7.82 -5.71 -10.63
C VAL A 71 -6.35 -5.98 -10.96
N SER A 72 -5.48 -6.04 -9.96
CA SER A 72 -4.06 -6.32 -10.15
C SER A 72 -3.39 -6.85 -8.89
N MET A 73 -2.40 -7.72 -9.09
CA MET A 73 -1.48 -8.20 -8.06
C MET A 73 -0.07 -8.10 -8.63
N ILE A 74 0.82 -7.40 -7.94
CA ILE A 74 2.17 -7.14 -8.43
C ILE A 74 3.21 -7.53 -7.38
N THR A 75 4.28 -8.16 -7.85
CA THR A 75 5.48 -8.51 -7.07
C THR A 75 6.74 -7.89 -7.70
N LYS A 76 6.57 -7.22 -8.84
CA LYS A 76 7.55 -6.39 -9.53
C LYS A 76 6.95 -5.01 -9.81
N ALA A 77 7.77 -3.97 -9.71
CA ALA A 77 7.33 -2.61 -10.00
C ALA A 77 7.08 -2.45 -11.53
N PRO A 78 5.91 -1.93 -11.96
CA PRO A 78 5.56 -1.85 -13.38
C PRO A 78 6.54 -1.01 -14.21
N ALA A 79 7.10 0.05 -13.62
CA ALA A 79 7.93 1.01 -14.35
C ALA A 79 9.32 0.48 -14.75
N ASN A 80 9.89 -0.46 -14.00
CA ASN A 80 11.27 -0.92 -14.21
C ASN A 80 11.46 -2.43 -14.05
N GLY A 81 10.40 -3.19 -13.76
CA GLY A 81 10.46 -4.64 -13.58
C GLY A 81 11.21 -5.12 -12.34
N ALA A 82 11.68 -4.22 -11.47
CA ALA A 82 12.41 -4.60 -10.26
C ALA A 82 11.48 -5.30 -9.27
N ALA A 83 11.95 -6.37 -8.63
CA ALA A 83 11.20 -7.04 -7.57
C ALA A 83 10.95 -6.07 -6.41
N ILE A 84 9.70 -6.02 -5.92
CA ILE A 84 9.36 -5.16 -4.76
C ILE A 84 9.73 -5.81 -3.42
N GLY A 85 10.06 -7.11 -3.44
CA GLY A 85 10.34 -7.92 -2.27
C GLY A 85 9.11 -8.05 -1.38
N GLY A 86 8.00 -8.51 -1.96
CA GLY A 86 6.68 -8.53 -1.33
C GLY A 86 5.56 -8.63 -2.35
N LEU A 87 4.34 -8.35 -1.89
CA LEU A 87 3.12 -8.35 -2.70
C LEU A 87 2.42 -7.00 -2.58
N LYS A 88 1.89 -6.47 -3.68
CA LYS A 88 0.90 -5.40 -3.69
C LYS A 88 -0.36 -5.87 -4.42
N VAL A 89 -1.52 -5.67 -3.81
CA VAL A 89 -2.84 -6.03 -4.36
C VAL A 89 -3.65 -4.76 -4.52
N LEU A 90 -4.31 -4.60 -5.67
CA LEU A 90 -5.06 -3.40 -6.04
C LEU A 90 -6.50 -3.75 -6.39
N THR A 91 -7.43 -2.92 -5.94
CA THR A 91 -8.81 -2.81 -6.42
C THR A 91 -9.02 -1.42 -7.02
N GLU A 92 -10.24 -1.13 -7.46
CA GLU A 92 -10.62 0.21 -7.91
C GLU A 92 -10.58 1.25 -6.77
N HIS A 93 -10.94 0.85 -5.54
CA HIS A 93 -11.15 1.79 -4.43
C HIS A 93 -10.09 1.69 -3.32
N GLY A 94 -9.11 0.82 -3.45
CA GLY A 94 -8.07 0.67 -2.44
C GLY A 94 -6.99 -0.32 -2.83
N TRP A 95 -5.98 -0.40 -1.98
CA TRP A 95 -4.88 -1.33 -2.17
C TRP A 95 -4.21 -1.66 -0.84
N PHE A 96 -3.48 -2.78 -0.83
CA PHE A 96 -2.49 -3.04 0.22
C PHE A 96 -1.15 -3.47 -0.38
N ALA A 97 -0.06 -3.25 0.35
CA ALA A 97 1.25 -3.79 0.06
C ALA A 97 1.88 -4.39 1.32
N ALA A 98 2.37 -5.63 1.22
CA ALA A 98 3.05 -6.34 2.29
C ALA A 98 4.52 -6.56 1.94
N ARG A 99 5.44 -6.18 2.84
CA ARG A 99 6.89 -6.35 2.67
C ARG A 99 7.55 -6.78 3.99
N PRO A 100 8.54 -7.69 3.97
CA PRO A 100 9.23 -8.08 5.19
C PRO A 100 10.01 -6.89 5.77
N SER A 101 10.05 -6.76 7.09
CA SER A 101 10.92 -5.79 7.76
C SER A 101 12.38 -6.20 7.63
N GLY A 102 13.26 -5.24 7.37
CA GLY A 102 14.70 -5.49 7.25
C GLY A 102 15.41 -5.68 8.60
N THR A 103 14.77 -5.29 9.71
CA THR A 103 15.42 -5.18 11.02
C THR A 103 14.74 -6.02 12.11
N GLU A 104 13.46 -6.33 11.95
CA GLU A 104 12.62 -6.96 12.99
C GLU A 104 11.88 -8.17 12.43
N ASP A 105 11.42 -9.07 13.30
CA ASP A 105 10.62 -10.25 12.95
C ASP A 105 9.14 -9.90 12.75
N VAL A 106 8.93 -8.94 11.86
CA VAL A 106 7.63 -8.46 11.40
C VAL A 106 7.64 -8.29 9.88
N TYR A 107 6.47 -8.27 9.27
CA TYR A 107 6.27 -7.65 7.97
C TYR A 107 5.45 -6.36 8.13
N LYS A 108 5.69 -5.42 7.23
CA LYS A 108 4.99 -4.14 7.16
C LYS A 108 3.87 -4.25 6.15
N LEU A 109 2.67 -3.87 6.56
CA LEU A 109 1.49 -3.81 5.73
C LEU A 109 1.08 -2.34 5.58
N TYR A 110 1.10 -1.88 4.35
CA TYR A 110 0.66 -0.55 3.94
C TYR A 110 -0.70 -0.70 3.28
N ALA A 111 -1.67 0.14 3.64
CA ALA A 111 -2.99 0.09 3.04
C ALA A 111 -3.56 1.49 2.82
N GLU A 112 -4.34 1.64 1.76
CA GLU A 112 -5.05 2.87 1.41
C GLU A 112 -6.46 2.54 0.93
N SER A 113 -7.42 3.41 1.26
CA SER A 113 -8.82 3.31 0.87
C SER A 113 -9.36 4.67 0.46
N PHE A 114 -10.08 4.72 -0.66
CA PHE A 114 -10.87 5.87 -1.10
C PHE A 114 -12.34 5.81 -0.63
N LYS A 115 -12.72 4.76 0.11
CA LYS A 115 -14.06 4.56 0.70
C LYS A 115 -14.11 4.87 2.21
N GLY A 116 -13.06 5.47 2.76
CA GLY A 116 -13.00 5.84 4.18
C GLY A 116 -12.45 4.74 5.09
N LYS A 117 -12.52 4.99 6.41
CA LYS A 117 -11.79 4.28 7.46
C LYS A 117 -12.29 2.85 7.70
N GLU A 118 -13.59 2.65 7.64
CA GLU A 118 -14.21 1.32 7.80
C GLU A 118 -13.75 0.40 6.67
N HIS A 119 -13.71 0.91 5.44
CA HIS A 119 -13.19 0.16 4.29
C HIS A 119 -11.67 -0.08 4.40
N LEU A 120 -10.90 0.88 4.94
CA LEU A 120 -9.48 0.66 5.22
C LEU A 120 -9.25 -0.48 6.23
N GLN A 121 -10.06 -0.55 7.28
CA GLN A 121 -9.99 -1.63 8.28
C GLN A 121 -10.29 -2.99 7.63
N MET A 122 -11.31 -3.08 6.77
CA MET A 122 -11.60 -4.29 6.01
C MET A 122 -10.43 -4.68 5.09
N ILE A 123 -9.82 -3.73 4.38
CA ILE A 123 -8.61 -3.98 3.57
C ILE A 123 -7.50 -4.57 4.44
N GLN A 124 -7.23 -3.99 5.62
CA GLN A 124 -6.17 -4.46 6.50
C GLN A 124 -6.42 -5.87 7.03
N GLU A 125 -7.67 -6.18 7.40
CA GLU A 125 -8.07 -7.50 7.88
C GLU A 125 -7.90 -8.57 6.79
N GLU A 126 -8.47 -8.33 5.62
CA GLU A 126 -8.37 -9.26 4.50
C GLU A 126 -6.94 -9.38 3.97
N ALA A 127 -6.16 -8.30 3.97
CA ALA A 127 -4.76 -8.34 3.60
C ALA A 127 -3.94 -9.25 4.52
N ARG A 128 -4.16 -9.19 5.85
CA ARG A 128 -3.52 -10.12 6.80
C ARG A 128 -3.91 -11.56 6.51
N ALA A 129 -5.19 -11.82 6.21
CA ALA A 129 -5.68 -13.15 5.87
C ALA A 129 -5.06 -13.68 4.56
N ILE A 130 -5.00 -12.85 3.53
CA ILE A 130 -4.37 -13.15 2.24
C ILE A 130 -2.90 -13.50 2.42
N VAL A 131 -2.14 -12.64 3.13
CA VAL A 131 -0.71 -12.88 3.39
C VAL A 131 -0.53 -14.17 4.19
N SER A 132 -1.30 -14.39 5.25
CA SER A 132 -1.19 -15.59 6.08
C SER A 132 -1.47 -16.88 5.29
N SER A 133 -2.48 -16.87 4.43
CA SER A 133 -2.82 -18.00 3.54
C SER A 133 -1.73 -18.26 2.50
N ALA A 134 -1.16 -17.20 1.92
CA ALA A 134 -0.07 -17.31 0.95
C ALA A 134 1.23 -17.83 1.59
N LEU A 135 1.49 -17.45 2.86
CA LEU A 135 2.62 -17.97 3.64
C LEU A 135 2.46 -19.45 4.01
N ALA A 136 1.25 -19.89 4.34
CA ALA A 136 0.96 -21.28 4.72
C ALA A 136 0.93 -22.25 3.52
N SER A 137 0.75 -21.74 2.31
CA SER A 137 0.70 -22.54 1.07
C SER A 137 2.02 -22.57 0.32
N ALA A 138 3.05 -21.89 0.82
CA ALA A 138 4.39 -22.00 0.29
C ALA A 138 5.02 -23.36 0.69
N PRO A 139 5.64 -24.07 -0.26
CA PRO A 139 6.24 -25.39 -0.03
C PRO A 139 7.47 -25.34 0.89
#